data_AF-W9S967-F1
#
_entry.id   AF-W9S967-F1
#
_cell.length_a   1.000
_cell.length_b   1.000
_cell.length_c   1.000
_cell.angle_alpha   90.00
_cell.angle_beta   90.00
_cell.angle_gamma   90.00
#
_symmetry.space_group_name_H-M   'P 1'
#
loop_
_entity.id
_entity.type
_entity.pdbx_description
1 polymer ?
#
loop_
_entity_poly.entity_id
_entity_poly.type
_entity_poly.pdbx_seq_one_letter_code
_entity_poly.pdbx_strand_id
1 'polypeptide(L)'
;MVGVEKKKEVQFPPYPRPRSLTVLVFGAPEFFGGLGQDLDRGAGCFSINKTIDRYNQRRAKDGVHSNTAKAAAPEDHDQQVVINKEDTFSMAKKIEHLELSKRKLLGDGLEACSINELQQIENQLERSLSKIRARKNQLYKEQIERLREEEKTLLKQNAKLREECGLVPLLQWSEQAEIVHNNSIQTVEVETELFIGLPERRK
;
A
#
# COMPACT_ATOMS: atom_id res chain seq x y z
N MET A 1 13.63 68.75 -24.70
CA MET A 1 14.15 67.43 -25.11
C MET A 1 13.88 66.47 -23.96
N VAL A 2 12.95 65.52 -24.14
CA VAL A 2 12.52 64.58 -23.10
C VAL A 2 13.32 63.29 -23.27
N GLY A 3 14.13 62.94 -22.27
CA GLY A 3 14.87 61.67 -22.23
C GLY A 3 14.00 60.60 -21.56
N VAL A 4 13.56 59.61 -22.34
CA VAL A 4 12.83 58.44 -21.82
C VAL A 4 13.85 57.39 -21.41
N GLU A 5 14.01 57.20 -20.09
CA GLU A 5 14.88 56.20 -19.51
C GLU A 5 14.26 54.81 -19.66
N LYS A 6 14.89 53.96 -20.48
CA LYS A 6 14.41 52.60 -20.73
C LYS A 6 14.70 51.71 -19.52
N LYS A 7 13.63 51.25 -18.83
CA LYS A 7 13.71 50.14 -17.88
C LYS A 7 14.26 48.91 -18.61
N LYS A 8 15.44 48.43 -18.19
CA LYS A 8 15.95 47.11 -18.58
C LYS A 8 15.20 46.05 -17.78
N GLU A 9 14.41 45.24 -18.46
CA GLU A 9 13.77 44.06 -17.92
C GLU A 9 14.86 42.99 -17.70
N VAL A 10 15.10 42.63 -16.44
CA VAL A 10 16.07 41.59 -16.07
C VAL A 10 15.39 40.25 -16.25
N GLN A 11 15.69 39.58 -17.36
CA GLN A 11 15.19 38.24 -17.67
C GLN A 11 15.99 37.21 -16.87
N PHE A 12 15.37 36.64 -15.82
CA PHE A 12 15.95 35.50 -15.11
C PHE A 12 15.90 34.23 -15.99
N PRO A 13 16.97 33.42 -16.05
CA PRO A 13 16.95 32.17 -16.78
C PRO A 13 15.96 31.18 -16.13
N PRO A 14 15.31 30.31 -16.91
CA PRO A 14 14.34 29.35 -16.37
C PRO A 14 15.05 28.35 -15.44
N TYR A 15 14.53 28.19 -14.22
CA TYR A 15 14.98 27.16 -13.29
C TYR A 15 14.83 25.76 -13.92
N PRO A 16 15.85 24.88 -13.83
CA PRO A 16 15.74 23.53 -14.33
C PRO A 16 14.74 22.73 -13.49
N ARG A 17 13.73 22.16 -14.13
CA ARG A 17 12.83 21.17 -13.50
C ARG A 17 13.65 19.97 -13.04
N PRO A 18 13.44 19.45 -11.81
CA PRO A 18 14.09 18.21 -11.39
C PRO A 18 13.59 17.08 -12.28
N ARG A 19 14.50 16.47 -13.03
CA ARG A 19 14.23 15.25 -13.79
C ARG A 19 13.93 14.13 -12.79
N SER A 20 12.81 13.44 -13.00
CA SER A 20 12.45 12.20 -12.32
C SER A 20 13.68 11.30 -12.17
N LEU A 21 13.98 10.90 -10.93
CA LEU A 21 15.00 9.92 -10.61
C LEU A 21 14.62 8.57 -11.24
N THR A 22 15.06 8.32 -12.47
CA THR A 22 15.08 6.95 -13.01
C THR A 22 16.25 6.23 -12.36
N VAL A 23 15.93 5.30 -11.46
CA VAL A 23 16.88 4.37 -10.86
C VAL A 23 17.59 3.59 -11.97
N LEU A 24 18.92 3.65 -11.95
CA LEU A 24 19.84 2.82 -12.71
C LEU A 24 19.52 1.33 -12.49
N VAL A 25 19.03 0.65 -13.52
CA VAL A 25 19.13 -0.81 -13.59
C VAL A 25 20.49 -1.13 -14.20
N PHE A 26 21.34 -1.72 -13.36
CA PHE A 26 22.64 -2.24 -13.73
C PHE A 26 22.53 -3.34 -14.80
N GLY A 27 23.30 -3.17 -15.88
CA GLY A 27 24.18 -4.20 -16.43
C GLY A 27 23.55 -5.44 -17.05
N ALA A 28 23.32 -5.40 -18.37
CA ALA A 28 23.38 -6.58 -19.22
C ALA A 28 24.75 -6.62 -19.90
N PRO A 29 25.58 -7.67 -19.74
CA PRO A 29 26.72 -7.87 -20.60
C PRO A 29 26.25 -8.58 -21.87
N GLU A 30 26.29 -7.86 -22.99
CA GLU A 30 26.43 -8.52 -24.29
C GLU A 30 27.88 -8.97 -24.44
N PHE A 31 28.11 -10.28 -24.63
CA PHE A 31 29.01 -10.82 -25.66
C PHE A 31 29.01 -12.35 -25.63
N PHE A 32 28.51 -13.00 -26.68
CA PHE A 32 29.32 -13.82 -27.60
C PHE A 32 28.41 -14.37 -28.70
N GLY A 33 28.80 -14.18 -29.95
CA GLY A 33 28.06 -14.62 -31.12
C GLY A 33 28.36 -16.05 -31.54
N GLY A 34 27.59 -16.51 -32.54
CA GLY A 34 28.01 -17.55 -33.47
C GLY A 34 27.25 -18.87 -33.39
N LEU A 35 26.28 -19.02 -34.31
CA LEU A 35 25.95 -20.20 -35.13
C LEU A 35 25.84 -21.59 -34.46
N GLY A 36 24.66 -22.20 -34.58
CA GLY A 36 24.53 -23.66 -34.55
C GLY A 36 23.20 -24.18 -34.02
N GLN A 37 22.31 -24.45 -34.97
CA GLN A 37 21.24 -25.47 -35.02
C GLN A 37 20.75 -26.15 -33.72
N ASP A 38 19.41 -26.23 -33.67
CA ASP A 38 18.61 -27.30 -33.10
C ASP A 38 18.64 -27.50 -31.59
N LEU A 39 17.74 -26.79 -30.90
CA LEU A 39 16.99 -27.42 -29.82
C LEU A 39 15.56 -26.87 -29.78
N ASP A 40 14.72 -27.37 -30.68
CA ASP A 40 13.27 -27.25 -30.55
C ASP A 40 12.83 -28.15 -29.38
N ARG A 41 12.98 -27.65 -28.15
CA ARG A 41 12.49 -28.30 -26.93
C ARG A 41 11.34 -27.48 -26.32
N GLY A 42 10.25 -27.41 -27.09
CA GLY A 42 8.87 -27.50 -26.59
C GLY A 42 8.47 -26.57 -25.45
N ALA A 43 8.30 -25.29 -25.75
CA ALA A 43 7.56 -24.36 -24.91
C ALA A 43 6.08 -24.35 -25.33
N GLY A 44 5.29 -25.25 -24.73
CA GLY A 44 3.85 -25.30 -24.95
C GLY A 44 3.16 -26.11 -23.87
N CYS A 45 2.99 -25.53 -22.68
CA CYS A 45 2.18 -26.16 -21.65
C CYS A 45 0.96 -25.31 -21.33
N PHE A 46 -0.05 -25.43 -22.19
CA PHE A 46 -1.38 -24.87 -21.94
C PHE A 46 -2.23 -25.95 -21.27
N SER A 47 -2.18 -25.98 -19.92
CA SER A 47 -3.01 -26.77 -18.98
C SER A 47 -2.18 -27.70 -18.09
N ILE A 48 -2.45 -27.60 -16.78
CA ILE A 48 -1.88 -28.45 -15.71
C ILE A 48 -2.08 -29.94 -16.01
N ASN A 49 -3.20 -30.31 -16.63
CA ASN A 49 -3.50 -31.68 -17.02
C ASN A 49 -2.50 -32.20 -18.06
N LYS A 50 -2.12 -31.37 -19.05
CA LYS A 50 -1.10 -31.74 -20.04
C LYS A 50 0.30 -31.90 -19.42
N THR A 51 0.61 -31.13 -18.38
CA THR A 51 1.87 -31.31 -17.63
C THR A 51 1.90 -32.66 -16.92
N ILE A 52 0.80 -33.00 -16.24
CA ILE A 52 0.62 -34.26 -15.51
C ILE A 52 0.69 -35.45 -16.46
N ASP A 53 -0.01 -35.39 -17.59
CA ASP A 53 -0.03 -36.45 -18.60
C ASP A 53 1.38 -36.75 -19.16
N ARG A 54 2.18 -35.71 -19.44
CA ARG A 54 3.57 -35.89 -19.89
C ARG A 54 4.45 -36.57 -18.84
N TYR A 55 4.26 -36.26 -17.56
CA TYR A 55 5.01 -36.89 -16.47
C TYR A 55 4.64 -38.38 -16.34
N ASN A 56 3.34 -38.68 -16.37
CA ASN A 56 2.84 -40.06 -16.33
C ASN A 56 3.31 -40.88 -17.53
N GLN A 57 3.32 -40.28 -18.73
CA GLN A 57 3.75 -40.95 -19.95
C GLN A 57 5.26 -41.19 -20.01
N ARG A 58 6.10 -40.37 -19.37
CA ARG A 58 7.53 -40.66 -19.21
C ARG A 58 7.77 -41.82 -18.24
N ARG A 59 7.08 -41.80 -17.09
CA ARG A 59 7.12 -42.88 -16.11
C ARG A 59 6.74 -44.25 -16.71
N ALA A 60 5.75 -44.29 -17.61
CA ALA A 60 5.34 -45.51 -18.30
C ALA A 60 6.33 -46.00 -19.37
N LYS A 61 7.15 -45.11 -19.95
CA LYS A 61 8.13 -45.43 -21.00
C LYS A 61 9.47 -45.94 -20.45
N ASP A 62 9.83 -45.55 -19.23
CA ASP A 62 11.09 -45.95 -18.58
C ASP A 62 11.03 -47.38 -17.95
N GLY A 63 9.88 -48.06 -18.00
CA GLY A 63 9.68 -49.41 -17.44
C GLY A 63 10.14 -50.58 -18.32
N VAL A 64 10.74 -50.33 -19.49
CA VAL A 64 11.10 -51.41 -20.44
C VAL A 64 12.57 -51.84 -20.34
N HIS A 65 13.48 -51.06 -19.71
CA HIS A 65 14.93 -51.32 -19.75
C HIS A 65 15.67 -51.30 -18.38
N SER A 66 15.05 -51.74 -17.29
CA SER A 66 15.83 -52.17 -16.11
C SER A 66 15.18 -53.32 -15.35
N ASN A 67 15.79 -54.49 -15.46
CA ASN A 67 15.56 -55.61 -14.56
C ASN A 67 16.34 -55.37 -13.26
N THR A 68 15.84 -54.55 -12.34
CA THR A 68 16.14 -54.66 -10.90
C THR A 68 15.25 -53.73 -10.06
N ALA A 69 14.75 -54.32 -8.97
CA ALA A 69 14.17 -53.69 -7.77
C ALA A 69 12.73 -53.16 -7.86
N LYS A 70 11.84 -54.01 -7.33
CA LYS A 70 10.64 -53.69 -6.55
C LYS A 70 9.67 -52.70 -7.20
N ALA A 71 8.57 -53.27 -7.70
CA ALA A 71 7.27 -52.65 -7.58
C ALA A 71 7.08 -52.14 -6.14
N ALA A 72 7.33 -50.86 -5.91
CA ALA A 72 6.79 -50.16 -4.76
C ALA A 72 5.26 -50.23 -4.93
N ALA A 73 4.61 -50.83 -3.95
CA ALA A 73 3.19 -51.10 -3.93
C ALA A 73 2.35 -49.86 -4.28
N PRO A 74 1.15 -50.02 -4.83
CA PRO A 74 0.21 -48.92 -5.08
C PRO A 74 -0.21 -48.17 -3.80
N GLU A 75 0.02 -48.74 -2.62
CA GLU A 75 -0.58 -48.31 -1.35
C GLU A 75 -0.03 -46.98 -0.81
N ASP A 76 1.21 -46.61 -1.12
CA ASP A 76 1.86 -45.39 -0.59
C ASP A 76 1.46 -44.13 -1.41
N HIS A 77 1.16 -44.30 -2.71
CA HIS A 77 0.65 -43.22 -3.54
C HIS A 77 -0.79 -42.86 -3.19
N ASP A 78 -1.62 -43.86 -2.90
CA ASP A 78 -3.01 -43.65 -2.50
C ASP A 78 -3.10 -42.96 -1.13
N GLN A 79 -2.24 -43.31 -0.17
CA GLN A 79 -2.16 -42.62 1.14
C GLN A 79 -1.70 -41.17 0.99
N GLN A 80 -0.65 -40.90 0.19
CA GLN A 80 -0.19 -39.53 -0.05
C GLN A 80 -1.25 -38.67 -0.77
N VAL A 81 -1.99 -39.24 -1.73
CA VAL A 81 -3.09 -38.55 -2.42
C VAL A 81 -4.25 -38.27 -1.47
N VAL A 82 -4.56 -39.17 -0.54
CA VAL A 82 -5.58 -38.95 0.49
C VAL A 82 -5.16 -37.86 1.48
N ILE A 83 -3.91 -37.88 1.96
CA ILE A 83 -3.37 -36.82 2.84
C ILE A 83 -3.42 -35.46 2.14
N ASN A 84 -2.96 -35.38 0.89
CA ASN A 84 -3.02 -34.13 0.13
C ASN A 84 -4.46 -33.62 -0.07
N LYS A 85 -5.42 -34.53 -0.27
CA LYS A 85 -6.85 -34.17 -0.36
C LYS A 85 -7.37 -33.62 0.96
N GLU A 86 -7.07 -34.27 2.08
CA GLU A 86 -7.46 -33.80 3.41
C GLU A 86 -6.84 -32.43 3.73
N ASP A 87 -5.56 -32.23 3.42
CA ASP A 87 -4.89 -30.95 3.57
C ASP A 87 -5.58 -29.85 2.75
N THR A 88 -5.91 -30.13 1.48
CA THR A 88 -6.63 -29.15 0.65
C THR A 88 -8.02 -28.83 1.19
N PHE A 89 -8.73 -29.83 1.71
CA PHE A 89 -10.05 -29.64 2.31
C PHE A 89 -9.98 -28.80 3.59
N SER A 90 -9.01 -29.08 4.46
CA SER A 90 -8.79 -28.34 5.70
C SER A 90 -8.44 -26.86 5.43
N MET A 91 -7.62 -26.59 4.41
CA MET A 91 -7.28 -25.24 3.98
C MET A 91 -8.49 -24.51 3.40
N ALA A 92 -9.29 -25.17 2.55
CA ALA A 92 -10.52 -24.61 2.01
C ALA A 92 -11.50 -24.20 3.12
N LYS A 93 -11.71 -25.06 4.13
CA LYS A 93 -12.55 -24.76 5.29
C LYS A 93 -12.02 -23.58 6.11
N LYS A 94 -10.69 -23.46 6.25
CA LYS A 94 -10.06 -22.32 6.95
C LYS A 94 -10.28 -21.01 6.20
N ILE A 95 -10.18 -21.04 4.87
CA ILE A 95 -10.48 -19.87 4.01
C ILE A 95 -11.93 -19.45 4.19
N GLU A 96 -12.87 -20.38 4.07
CA GLU A 96 -14.30 -20.11 4.26
C GLU A 96 -14.59 -19.47 5.63
N HIS A 97 -13.98 -19.99 6.69
CA HIS A 97 -14.12 -19.44 8.03
C HIS A 97 -13.58 -17.99 8.13
N LEU A 98 -12.42 -17.72 7.54
CA LEU A 98 -11.84 -16.37 7.50
C LEU A 98 -12.70 -15.39 6.70
N GLU A 99 -13.23 -15.82 5.56
CA GLU A 99 -14.12 -15.01 4.73
C GLU A 99 -15.44 -14.70 5.44
N LEU A 100 -16.01 -15.69 6.14
CA LEU A 100 -17.19 -15.47 6.97
C LEU A 100 -16.91 -14.48 8.10
N SER A 101 -15.78 -14.63 8.80
CA SER A 101 -15.37 -13.69 9.85
C SER A 101 -15.18 -12.28 9.29
N LYS A 102 -14.55 -12.14 8.11
CA LYS A 102 -14.40 -10.85 7.43
C LYS A 102 -15.75 -10.20 7.15
N ARG A 103 -16.71 -10.96 6.59
CA ARG A 103 -18.07 -10.48 6.31
C ARG A 103 -18.76 -9.98 7.58
N LYS A 104 -18.71 -10.76 8.67
CA LYS A 104 -19.26 -10.37 9.97
C LYS A 104 -18.63 -9.07 10.50
N LEU A 105 -17.31 -8.92 10.41
CA LEU A 105 -16.60 -7.69 10.80
C LEU A 105 -16.98 -6.47 9.94
N LEU A 106 -17.42 -6.70 8.70
CA LEU A 106 -17.92 -5.65 7.80
C LEU A 106 -19.42 -5.35 8.01
N GLY A 107 -20.10 -6.09 8.89
CA GLY A 107 -21.51 -5.90 9.20
C GLY A 107 -22.47 -6.80 8.41
N ASP A 108 -21.96 -7.72 7.59
CA ASP A 108 -22.79 -8.61 6.77
C ASP A 108 -23.22 -9.87 7.55
N GLY A 109 -24.47 -10.31 7.35
CA GLY A 109 -24.96 -11.60 7.87
C GLY A 109 -25.04 -11.69 9.40
N LEU A 110 -25.25 -10.55 10.07
CA LEU A 110 -25.32 -10.47 11.53
C LEU A 110 -26.63 -11.01 12.11
N GLU A 111 -27.68 -11.16 11.30
CA GLU A 111 -29.01 -11.66 11.73
C GLU A 111 -28.95 -13.04 12.39
N ALA A 112 -28.01 -13.89 11.97
CA ALA A 112 -27.81 -15.23 12.51
C ALA A 112 -26.82 -15.29 13.69
N CYS A 113 -26.26 -14.15 14.11
CA CYS A 113 -25.28 -14.10 15.20
C CYS A 113 -25.98 -14.04 16.57
N SER A 114 -25.42 -14.77 17.53
CA SER A 114 -25.82 -14.65 18.94
C SER A 114 -25.35 -13.33 19.55
N ILE A 115 -25.97 -12.93 20.67
CA ILE A 115 -25.61 -11.71 21.41
C ILE A 115 -24.12 -11.73 21.82
N ASN A 116 -23.61 -12.88 22.26
CA ASN A 116 -22.21 -13.02 22.65
C ASN A 116 -21.25 -12.81 21.47
N GLU A 117 -21.58 -13.36 20.29
CA GLU A 117 -20.78 -13.17 19.07
C GLU A 117 -20.80 -11.70 18.62
N LEU A 118 -21.96 -11.04 18.67
CA LEU A 118 -22.08 -9.62 18.34
C LEU A 118 -21.22 -8.77 19.27
N GLN A 119 -21.26 -9.05 20.57
CA GLN A 119 -20.44 -8.35 21.56
C GLN A 119 -18.93 -8.59 21.32
N GLN A 120 -18.53 -9.79 20.88
CA GLN A 120 -17.14 -10.05 20.51
C GLN A 120 -16.70 -9.24 19.28
N ILE A 121 -17.56 -9.17 18.26
CA ILE A 121 -17.33 -8.38 17.04
C ILE A 121 -17.17 -6.90 17.39
N GLU A 122 -18.09 -6.35 18.19
CA GLU A 122 -18.06 -4.97 18.65
C GLU A 122 -16.75 -4.66 19.39
N ASN A 123 -16.40 -5.47 20.39
CA ASN A 123 -15.15 -5.31 21.14
C ASN A 123 -13.91 -5.36 20.24
N GLN A 124 -13.90 -6.24 19.23
CA GLN A 124 -12.79 -6.34 18.29
C GLN A 124 -12.67 -5.07 17.42
N LEU A 125 -13.80 -4.55 16.94
CA LEU A 125 -13.85 -3.31 16.16
C LEU A 125 -13.41 -2.12 17.00
N GLU A 126 -13.92 -1.98 18.23
CA GLU A 126 -13.55 -0.89 19.13
C GLU A 126 -12.04 -0.87 19.43
N ARG A 127 -11.46 -2.04 19.76
CA ARG A 127 -10.01 -2.16 20.04
C ARG A 127 -9.17 -1.80 18.82
N SER A 128 -9.56 -2.28 17.63
CA SER A 128 -8.80 -2.02 16.39
C SER A 128 -8.91 -0.55 15.97
N LEU A 129 -10.10 0.04 16.05
CA LEU A 129 -10.32 1.47 15.80
C LEU A 129 -9.54 2.35 16.76
N SER A 130 -9.53 2.01 18.05
CA SER A 130 -8.75 2.73 19.05
C SER A 130 -7.26 2.73 18.71
N LYS A 131 -6.70 1.58 18.29
CA LYS A 131 -5.30 1.49 17.83
C LYS A 131 -5.04 2.33 16.58
N ILE A 132 -5.95 2.29 15.60
CA ILE A 132 -5.82 3.08 14.36
C ILE A 132 -5.82 4.58 14.67
N ARG A 133 -6.78 5.04 15.49
CA ARG A 133 -6.89 6.44 15.91
C ARG A 133 -5.65 6.89 16.67
N ALA A 134 -5.16 6.09 17.62
CA ALA A 134 -3.94 6.38 18.36
C ALA A 134 -2.74 6.57 17.44
N ARG A 135 -2.52 5.63 16.50
CA ARG A 135 -1.43 5.71 15.53
C ARG A 135 -1.57 6.91 14.59
N LYS A 136 -2.77 7.20 14.10
CA LYS A 136 -3.05 8.36 13.24
C LYS A 136 -2.74 9.67 13.97
N ASN A 137 -3.17 9.78 15.22
CA ASN A 137 -2.91 10.95 16.05
C ASN A 137 -1.42 11.13 16.35
N GLN A 138 -0.69 10.03 16.60
CA GLN A 138 0.75 10.08 16.76
C GLN A 138 1.45 10.62 15.50
N LEU A 139 1.12 10.07 14.32
CA LEU A 139 1.70 10.53 13.05
C LEU A 139 1.43 12.00 12.77
N TYR A 140 0.22 12.49 13.10
CA TYR A 140 -0.10 13.91 12.97
C TYR A 140 0.69 14.79 13.94
N LYS A 141 0.90 14.36 15.19
CA LYS A 141 1.76 15.08 16.13
C LYS A 141 3.18 15.21 15.58
N GLU A 142 3.76 14.10 15.12
CA GLU A 142 5.09 14.07 14.50
C GLU A 142 5.17 14.99 13.26
N GLN A 143 4.11 15.04 12.44
CA GLN A 143 4.05 15.93 11.29
C GLN A 143 3.96 17.41 11.69
N ILE A 144 3.13 17.74 12.68
CA ILE A 144 2.99 19.10 13.21
C ILE A 144 4.32 19.58 13.80
N GLU A 145 5.00 18.75 14.59
CA GLU A 145 6.29 19.08 15.18
C GLU A 145 7.35 19.36 14.13
N ARG A 146 7.45 18.51 13.11
CA ARG A 146 8.36 18.73 11.97
C ARG A 146 8.07 20.06 11.24
N LEU A 147 6.80 20.37 10.98
CA LEU A 147 6.43 21.63 10.33
C LEU A 147 6.74 22.85 11.20
N ARG A 148 6.55 22.75 12.52
CA ARG A 148 6.95 23.80 13.47
C ARG A 148 8.46 24.03 13.48
N GLU A 149 9.27 22.99 13.35
CA GLU A 149 10.73 23.10 13.25
C GLU A 149 11.16 23.77 11.93
N GLU A 150 10.50 23.40 10.83
CA GLU A 150 10.71 24.02 9.52
C GLU A 150 10.32 25.50 9.52
N GLU A 151 9.16 25.84 10.09
CA GLU A 151 8.70 27.22 10.28
C GLU A 151 9.75 28.04 11.06
N LYS A 152 10.23 27.52 12.20
CA LYS A 152 11.29 28.19 12.98
C LYS A 152 12.57 28.40 12.18
N THR A 153 12.96 27.42 11.37
CA THR A 153 14.16 27.51 10.53
C THR A 153 14.00 28.57 9.45
N LEU A 154 12.86 28.58 8.76
CA LEU A 154 12.53 29.57 7.74
C LEU A 154 12.43 30.98 8.33
N LEU A 155 11.81 31.14 9.50
CA LEU A 155 11.74 32.44 10.19
C LEU A 155 13.14 32.98 10.50
N LYS A 156 14.06 32.14 10.99
CA LYS A 156 15.46 32.53 11.24
C LYS A 156 16.18 32.94 9.96
N GLN A 157 16.03 32.16 8.88
CA GLN A 157 16.64 32.47 7.58
C GLN A 157 16.08 33.77 6.99
N ASN A 158 14.76 33.97 7.08
CA ASN A 158 14.09 35.16 6.58
C ASN A 158 14.52 36.40 7.37
N ALA A 159 14.62 36.31 8.70
CA ALA A 159 15.14 37.39 9.53
C ALA A 159 16.56 37.80 9.12
N LYS A 160 17.46 36.83 8.89
CA LYS A 160 18.83 37.07 8.43
C LYS A 160 18.87 37.77 7.07
N LEU A 161 18.10 37.29 6.09
CA LEU A 161 18.03 37.91 4.76
C LEU A 161 17.48 39.34 4.82
N ARG A 162 16.52 39.60 5.70
CA ARG A 162 15.96 40.94 5.89
C ARG A 162 16.97 41.90 6.49
N GLU A 163 17.79 41.43 7.45
CA GLU A 163 18.93 42.19 7.97
C GLU A 163 19.95 42.52 6.86
N GLU A 164 20.33 41.52 6.05
CA GLU A 164 21.23 41.71 4.90
C GLU A 164 20.68 42.70 3.86
N CYS A 165 19.36 42.75 3.67
CA CYS A 165 18.68 43.69 2.78
C CYS A 165 18.32 45.05 3.42
N GLY A 166 18.68 45.30 4.69
CA GLY A 166 18.37 46.55 5.38
C GLY A 166 16.89 46.76 5.72
N LEU A 167 16.10 45.68 5.80
CA LEU A 167 14.67 45.68 6.14
C LEU A 167 14.46 45.37 7.64
N VAL A 168 13.64 46.15 8.34
CA VAL A 168 13.37 46.03 9.79
C VAL A 168 12.76 44.67 10.16
N PRO A 169 13.29 43.88 11.13
CA PRO A 169 12.75 42.57 11.55
C PRO A 169 11.22 42.52 11.78
N LEU A 170 10.52 41.57 11.15
CA LEU A 170 9.10 41.29 11.37
C LEU A 170 8.97 40.22 12.46
N LEU A 171 9.11 40.60 13.73
CA LEU A 171 8.86 39.72 14.86
C LEU A 171 7.39 39.87 15.28
N GLN A 172 6.44 39.11 14.71
CA GLN A 172 5.11 39.02 15.35
C GLN A 172 4.10 37.96 14.89
N TRP A 173 4.32 37.13 13.88
CA TRP A 173 3.24 36.25 13.41
C TRP A 173 3.14 34.86 14.08
N SER A 174 3.98 34.51 15.05
CA SER A 174 4.01 33.14 15.61
C SER A 174 3.45 32.95 17.03
N GLU A 175 3.12 34.00 17.79
CA GLU A 175 2.66 33.84 19.20
C GLU A 175 1.15 33.69 19.37
N GLN A 176 0.34 33.89 18.33
CA GLN A 176 -1.13 33.95 18.44
C GLN A 176 -1.83 32.60 18.28
N ALA A 177 -1.10 31.49 18.07
CA ALA A 177 -1.69 30.18 17.86
C ALA A 177 -1.64 29.24 19.09
N GLU A 178 -1.03 29.65 20.21
CA GLU A 178 -0.86 28.77 21.39
C GLU A 178 -1.76 29.08 22.60
N ILE A 179 -2.86 29.85 22.45
CA ILE A 179 -3.84 30.10 23.53
C ILE A 179 -5.29 29.90 23.08
N VAL A 180 -5.69 28.71 22.58
CA VAL A 180 -7.10 28.26 22.65
C VAL A 180 -7.19 26.72 22.75
N HIS A 181 -6.41 26.09 23.62
CA HIS A 181 -6.68 24.68 23.94
C HIS A 181 -6.36 24.30 25.38
N ASN A 182 -6.86 25.09 26.33
CA ASN A 182 -7.06 24.70 27.72
C ASN A 182 -7.94 25.75 28.40
N ASN A 183 -9.26 25.67 28.16
CA ASN A 183 -10.34 26.02 29.10
C ASN A 183 -11.69 26.05 28.37
N SER A 184 -12.58 25.14 28.76
CA SER A 184 -14.03 25.17 28.53
C SER A 184 -14.52 25.47 27.10
N ILE A 185 -14.59 24.43 26.26
CA ILE A 185 -15.52 24.47 25.11
C ILE A 185 -16.94 24.38 25.68
N GLN A 186 -17.57 25.52 25.97
CA GLN A 186 -19.02 25.59 25.90
C GLN A 186 -19.37 25.47 24.42
N THR A 187 -19.92 24.33 24.04
CA THR A 187 -20.47 24.09 22.71
C THR A 187 -21.65 25.03 22.51
N VAL A 188 -21.41 26.18 21.89
CA VAL A 188 -22.50 26.99 21.35
C VAL A 188 -22.91 26.30 20.05
N GLU A 189 -24.08 25.65 20.08
CA GLU A 189 -24.68 24.98 18.94
C GLU A 189 -25.06 26.06 17.91
N VAL A 190 -24.32 26.13 16.82
CA VAL A 190 -24.69 26.97 15.67
C VAL A 190 -25.39 26.05 14.68
N GLU A 191 -26.69 26.29 14.47
CA GLU A 191 -27.45 25.64 13.40
C GLU A 191 -26.76 25.95 12.07
N THR A 192 -26.15 24.93 11.48
CA THR A 192 -25.69 24.97 10.10
C THR A 192 -26.63 24.09 9.30
N GLU A 193 -27.26 24.64 8.26
CA GLU A 193 -28.05 23.88 7.29
C GLU A 193 -27.13 23.05 6.37
N LEU A 194 -26.23 22.26 6.97
CA LEU A 194 -25.31 21.39 6.26
C LEU A 194 -26.00 20.03 6.04
N PHE A 195 -26.68 19.90 4.91
CA PHE A 195 -27.25 18.61 4.50
C PHE A 195 -26.15 17.70 3.96
N ILE A 196 -25.66 16.78 4.80
CA ILE A 196 -24.76 15.69 4.39
C ILE A 196 -25.63 14.53 3.91
N GLY A 197 -26.20 14.66 2.71
CA GLY A 197 -27.01 13.61 2.07
C GLY A 197 -26.82 13.58 0.56
N LEU A 198 -27.20 12.47 -0.09
CA LEU A 198 -27.10 12.34 -1.54
C LEU A 198 -27.88 13.47 -2.25
N PRO A 199 -27.28 14.17 -3.22
CA PRO A 199 -27.93 15.30 -3.87
C PRO A 199 -29.19 14.88 -4.63
N GLU A 200 -30.23 15.70 -4.52
CA GLU A 200 -31.54 15.45 -5.11
C GLU A 200 -31.45 15.42 -6.64
N ARG A 201 -31.90 14.30 -7.25
CA ARG A 201 -31.98 14.17 -8.70
C ARG A 201 -33.10 15.09 -9.20
N ARG A 202 -32.72 16.21 -9.81
CA ARG A 202 -33.66 17.09 -10.52
C ARG A 202 -34.37 16.27 -11.60
N LYS A 203 -35.71 16.30 -11.58
CA LYS A 203 -36.58 15.69 -12.60
C LYS A 203 -36.52 16.47 -13.90
#